data_AF-A0A851FHG5-F1
#
_entry.id   AF-A0A851FHG5-F1
#
_cell.length_a   1.000
_cell.length_b   1.000
_cell.length_c   1.000
_cell.angle_alpha   90.00
_cell.angle_beta   90.00
_cell.angle_gamma   90.00
#
_symmetry.space_group_name_H-M   'P 1'
#
loop_
_entity.id
_entity.type
_entity.pdbx_description
1 polymer ?
#
loop_
_entity_poly.entity_id
_entity_poly.type
_entity_poly.pdbx_seq_one_letter_code
_entity_poly.pdbx_strand_id
1 'polypeptide(L)'
;CFICGQAGAATQCCNPDCDVSFHLPCAVEDGRCELQTFEPWSAFCPAHSRVQSVTVTPEPGTVCIICMEPVDDRRTYRTLVCPACNNAWFHRRCAQAQAFFVGPNRYCCPNCRNHTDFSLEMQQMGVFVPSR
;
A
#
# COMPACT_ATOMS: atom_id res chain seq x y z
N CYS A 1 -3.83 8.64 -20.37
CA CYS A 1 -3.35 8.51 -18.98
C CYS A 1 -3.78 9.75 -18.21
N PHE A 2 -4.54 9.59 -17.12
CA PHE A 2 -4.98 10.73 -16.31
C PHE A 2 -3.84 11.44 -15.56
N ILE A 3 -2.69 10.77 -15.38
CA ILE A 3 -1.54 11.30 -14.63
C ILE A 3 -0.70 12.24 -15.53
N CYS A 4 -0.25 11.77 -16.70
CA CYS A 4 0.64 12.54 -17.59
C CYS A 4 -0.08 13.22 -18.76
N GLY A 5 -1.39 12.97 -18.95
CA GLY A 5 -2.18 13.50 -20.06
C GLY A 5 -1.96 12.84 -21.42
N GLN A 6 -0.97 11.95 -21.56
CA GLN A 6 -0.64 11.32 -22.85
C GLN A 6 -1.55 10.12 -23.18
N ALA A 7 -1.71 9.83 -24.46
CA ALA A 7 -2.49 8.68 -24.97
C ALA A 7 -1.77 7.32 -24.77
N GLY A 8 -2.45 6.22 -25.09
CA GLY A 8 -1.86 4.87 -25.05
C GLY A 8 -1.76 4.23 -23.65
N ALA A 9 -2.57 4.68 -22.71
CA ALA A 9 -2.67 4.05 -21.39
C ALA A 9 -3.49 2.75 -21.47
N ALA A 10 -2.84 1.62 -21.21
CA ALA A 10 -3.47 0.29 -21.27
C ALA A 10 -4.01 -0.20 -19.91
N THR A 11 -3.57 0.39 -18.80
CA THR A 11 -4.03 0.03 -17.46
C THR A 11 -5.27 0.84 -17.12
N GLN A 12 -6.40 0.17 -16.86
CA GLN A 12 -7.67 0.78 -16.47
C GLN A 12 -7.97 0.50 -15.00
N CYS A 13 -8.70 1.41 -14.34
CA CYS A 13 -9.26 1.18 -13.02
C CYS A 13 -10.21 -0.03 -13.04
N CYS A 14 -10.04 -0.98 -12.13
CA CYS A 14 -10.89 -2.17 -12.01
C CYS A 14 -12.28 -1.91 -11.42
N ASN A 15 -12.62 -0.65 -11.12
CA ASN A 15 -13.98 -0.29 -10.69
C ASN A 15 -14.88 -0.24 -11.94
N PRO A 16 -15.99 -1.01 -12.01
CA PRO A 16 -16.86 -1.07 -13.19
C PRO A 16 -17.39 0.28 -13.66
N ASP A 17 -17.62 1.22 -12.74
CA ASP A 17 -18.16 2.55 -13.03
C ASP A 17 -17.05 3.60 -13.29
N CYS A 18 -15.82 3.15 -13.57
CA CYS A 18 -14.66 4.03 -13.73
C CYS A 18 -13.91 3.81 -15.05
N ASP A 19 -13.91 4.85 -15.89
CA ASP A 19 -13.21 4.85 -17.19
C ASP A 19 -11.78 5.42 -17.10
N VAL A 20 -11.26 5.62 -15.89
CA VAL A 20 -9.92 6.20 -15.70
C VAL A 20 -8.85 5.19 -16.12
N SER A 21 -8.01 5.60 -17.06
CA SER A 21 -6.84 4.85 -17.50
C SER A 21 -5.52 5.58 -17.21
N PHE A 22 -4.48 4.80 -16.96
CA PHE A 22 -3.13 5.29 -16.68
C PHE A 22 -2.06 4.40 -17.29
N HIS A 23 -0.87 4.95 -17.53
CA HIS A 23 0.29 4.12 -17.84
C HIS A 23 0.75 3.44 -16.56
N LEU A 24 1.15 2.17 -16.64
CA LEU A 24 1.69 1.46 -15.49
C LEU A 24 2.92 2.17 -14.89
N PRO A 25 3.91 2.63 -15.67
CA PRO A 25 5.02 3.43 -15.13
C PRO A 25 4.54 4.69 -14.39
N CYS A 26 3.59 5.44 -14.95
CA CYS A 26 3.07 6.65 -14.30
C CYS A 26 2.38 6.33 -12.97
N ALA A 27 1.61 5.24 -12.88
CA ALA A 27 1.01 4.83 -11.61
C ALA A 27 2.05 4.38 -10.59
N VAL A 28 3.09 3.66 -11.05
CA VAL A 28 4.23 3.27 -10.22
C VAL A 28 5.00 4.48 -9.74
N GLU A 29 5.11 5.57 -10.48
CA GLU A 29 5.83 6.81 -10.11
C GLU A 29 4.99 7.78 -9.27
N ASP A 30 3.70 7.94 -9.56
CA ASP A 30 2.77 8.81 -8.82
C ASP A 30 2.45 8.25 -7.43
N GLY A 31 2.37 6.92 -7.29
CA GLY A 31 2.22 6.27 -5.99
C GLY A 31 0.87 6.41 -5.29
N ARG A 32 -0.10 7.09 -5.92
CA ARG A 32 -1.47 7.20 -5.41
C ARG A 32 -2.42 6.17 -6.00
N CYS A 33 -2.05 5.52 -7.10
CA CYS A 33 -2.80 4.39 -7.64
C CYS A 33 -2.47 3.11 -6.86
N GLU A 34 -3.50 2.33 -6.57
CA GLU A 34 -3.35 0.97 -6.05
C GLU A 34 -3.00 0.01 -7.21
N LEU A 35 -1.91 -0.74 -7.04
CA LEU A 35 -1.42 -1.73 -8.00
C LEU A 35 -1.23 -3.07 -7.27
N GLN A 36 -2.17 -3.99 -7.48
CA GLN A 36 -2.03 -5.39 -7.09
C GLN A 36 -1.43 -6.15 -8.27
N THR A 37 -0.11 -6.29 -8.24
CA THR A 37 0.67 -6.96 -9.30
C THR A 37 0.75 -8.48 -9.13
N PHE A 38 -0.01 -9.05 -8.20
CA PHE A 38 -0.17 -10.50 -8.03
C PHE A 38 -1.53 -10.94 -8.59
N GLU A 39 -1.69 -12.21 -8.92
CA GLU A 39 -2.95 -12.72 -9.45
C GLU A 39 -4.06 -12.78 -8.38
N PRO A 40 -5.30 -12.35 -8.71
CA PRO A 40 -5.69 -11.71 -9.96
C PRO A 40 -5.18 -10.25 -10.03
N TRP A 41 -4.57 -9.88 -11.15
CA TRP A 41 -4.05 -8.54 -11.35
C TRP A 41 -5.19 -7.52 -11.26
N SER A 42 -5.00 -6.49 -10.44
CA SER A 42 -5.94 -5.38 -10.36
C SER A 42 -5.24 -4.05 -10.14
N ALA A 43 -5.81 -2.99 -10.72
CA ALA A 43 -5.31 -1.64 -10.60
C ALA A 43 -6.48 -0.69 -10.31
N PHE A 44 -6.32 0.23 -9.37
CA PHE A 44 -7.35 1.21 -9.03
C PHE A 44 -6.78 2.62 -9.13
N CYS A 45 -7.57 3.54 -9.68
CA CYS A 45 -7.20 4.96 -9.70
C CYS A 45 -7.23 5.53 -8.26
N PRO A 46 -6.66 6.72 -8.00
CA PRO A 46 -6.60 7.27 -6.65
C PRO A 46 -7.96 7.45 -5.98
N ALA A 47 -9.01 7.70 -6.76
CA ALA A 47 -10.38 7.84 -6.24
C ALA A 47 -11.00 6.51 -5.78
N HIS A 48 -10.51 5.38 -6.29
CA HIS A 48 -11.00 4.03 -5.97
C HIS A 48 -9.93 3.16 -5.29
N SER A 49 -8.77 3.74 -4.98
CA SER A 49 -7.71 3.04 -4.25
C SER A 49 -8.12 2.89 -2.79
N ARG A 50 -7.74 1.78 -2.17
CA ARG A 50 -7.96 1.57 -0.75
C ARG A 50 -7.13 2.56 0.06
N VAL A 51 -7.73 3.09 1.11
CA VAL A 51 -7.10 3.97 2.08
C VAL A 51 -7.36 3.40 3.46
N GLN A 52 -6.35 3.42 4.32
CA GLN A 52 -6.52 2.99 5.71
C GLN A 52 -7.57 3.86 6.42
N SER A 53 -8.43 3.21 7.20
CA SER A 53 -9.46 3.89 7.99
C SER A 53 -8.86 4.78 9.09
N VAL A 54 -7.64 4.47 9.54
CA VAL A 54 -6.89 5.21 10.55
C VAL A 54 -6.58 6.62 10.07
N THR A 55 -7.02 7.64 10.83
CA THR A 55 -6.94 9.06 10.45
C THR A 55 -5.61 9.74 10.77
N VAL A 56 -4.70 9.05 11.47
CA VAL A 56 -3.39 9.59 11.84
C VAL A 56 -2.54 9.85 10.59
N THR A 57 -1.79 10.93 10.59
CA THR A 57 -0.87 11.32 9.51
C THR A 57 0.57 11.24 10.01
N PRO A 58 1.53 10.89 9.14
CA PRO A 58 2.93 10.87 9.53
C PRO A 58 3.39 12.31 9.78
N GLU A 59 4.15 12.52 10.86
CA GLU A 59 4.82 13.80 11.08
C GLU A 59 5.98 13.96 10.07
N PRO A 60 6.38 15.19 9.72
CA PRO A 60 7.53 15.41 8.85
C PRO A 60 8.79 14.69 9.36
N GLY A 61 9.42 13.89 8.51
CA GLY A 61 10.59 13.10 8.88
C GLY A 61 10.26 11.74 9.52
N THR A 62 8.99 11.34 9.56
CA THR A 62 8.60 9.97 9.91
C THR A 62 9.34 8.96 9.02
N VAL A 63 9.93 7.95 9.64
CA VAL A 63 10.69 6.89 8.95
C VAL A 63 9.94 5.58 8.98
N CYS A 64 10.16 4.76 7.95
CA CYS A 64 9.72 3.37 7.96
C CYS A 64 10.51 2.59 8.99
N ILE A 65 9.84 1.92 9.93
CA ILE A 65 10.54 1.18 11.00
C ILE A 65 11.25 -0.09 10.53
N ILE A 66 11.14 -0.45 9.25
CA ILE A 66 11.79 -1.63 8.66
C ILE A 66 13.11 -1.25 7.97
N CYS A 67 13.11 -0.24 7.09
CA CYS A 67 14.30 0.18 6.35
C CYS A 67 14.97 1.45 6.91
N MET A 68 14.33 2.14 7.87
CA MET A 68 14.79 3.40 8.45
C MET A 68 14.89 4.57 7.46
N GLU A 69 14.28 4.45 6.28
CA GLU A 69 14.17 5.53 5.29
C GLU A 69 12.85 6.32 5.47
N PRO A 70 12.79 7.60 5.06
CA PRO A 70 11.57 8.41 5.14
C PRO A 70 10.40 7.80 4.38
N VAL A 71 9.20 7.84 4.97
CA VAL A 71 7.94 7.54 4.26
C VAL A 71 7.40 8.79 3.57
N ASP A 72 6.36 8.63 2.72
CA ASP A 72 5.68 9.79 2.15
C ASP A 72 5.06 10.64 3.27
N ASP A 73 5.01 11.95 3.07
CA ASP A 73 4.44 12.95 4.00
C ASP A 73 2.91 12.82 4.21
N ARG A 74 2.29 11.88 3.50
CA ARG A 74 0.86 11.67 3.47
C ARG A 74 0.56 10.18 3.41
N ARG A 75 -0.66 9.82 3.82
CA ARG A 75 -1.20 8.48 3.61
C ARG A 75 -1.41 8.26 2.10
N THR A 76 -0.46 7.58 1.48
CA THR A 76 -0.54 7.10 0.10
C THR A 76 -0.72 5.59 0.10
N TYR A 77 -0.99 5.01 -1.07
CA TYR A 77 -0.93 3.56 -1.23
C TYR A 77 0.47 2.98 -0.89
N ARG A 78 1.52 3.81 -0.92
CA ARG A 78 2.88 3.40 -0.57
C ARG A 78 3.19 3.51 0.92
N THR A 79 2.41 4.25 1.71
CA THR A 79 2.70 4.55 3.11
C THR A 79 1.60 4.01 4.00
N LEU A 80 1.95 3.02 4.83
CA LEU A 80 1.05 2.32 5.72
C LEU A 80 1.39 2.60 7.18
N VAL A 81 0.38 2.57 8.05
CA VAL A 81 0.50 2.68 9.50
C VAL A 81 -0.08 1.44 10.18
N CYS A 82 0.49 1.03 11.30
CA CYS A 82 -0.08 -0.04 12.11
C CYS A 82 -1.41 0.44 12.74
N PRO A 83 -2.54 -0.24 12.51
CA PRO A 83 -3.84 0.18 13.03
C PRO A 83 -3.96 0.02 14.55
N ALA A 84 -3.16 -0.85 15.16
CA ALA A 84 -3.24 -1.14 16.58
C ALA A 84 -2.50 -0.09 17.45
N CYS A 85 -1.37 0.44 16.98
CA CYS A 85 -0.56 1.38 17.76
C CYS A 85 -0.50 2.79 17.19
N ASN A 86 -0.89 2.99 15.92
CA ASN A 86 -0.88 4.28 15.22
C ASN A 86 0.47 5.03 15.22
N ASN A 87 1.56 4.35 15.61
CA ASN A 87 2.87 4.95 15.79
C ASN A 87 3.96 4.31 14.91
N ALA A 88 3.64 3.17 14.30
CA ALA A 88 4.55 2.44 13.44
C ALA A 88 4.17 2.65 11.97
N TRP A 89 5.10 3.21 11.21
CA TRP A 89 4.93 3.55 9.80
C TRP A 89 5.80 2.67 8.90
N PHE A 90 5.31 2.41 7.70
CA PHE A 90 5.90 1.44 6.78
C PHE A 90 5.78 1.92 5.34
N HIS A 91 6.81 1.71 4.53
CA HIS A 91 6.56 1.58 3.10
C HIS A 91 5.80 0.28 2.85
N ARG A 92 4.79 0.31 1.99
CA ARG A 92 4.04 -0.89 1.57
C ARG A 92 4.98 -1.98 1.04
N ARG A 93 6.01 -1.61 0.27
CA ARG A 93 7.05 -2.56 -0.20
C ARG A 93 7.79 -3.25 0.95
N CYS A 94 8.05 -2.54 2.04
CA CYS A 94 8.74 -3.08 3.20
C CYS A 94 7.82 -3.99 4.00
N ALA A 95 6.56 -3.61 4.19
CA ALA A 95 5.53 -4.46 4.80
C ALA A 95 5.33 -5.75 3.98
N GLN A 96 5.33 -5.66 2.65
CA GLN A 96 5.26 -6.78 1.72
C GLN A 96 6.48 -7.71 1.80
N ALA A 97 7.69 -7.15 1.85
CA ALA A 97 8.91 -7.93 2.04
C ALA A 97 8.90 -8.65 3.38
N GLN A 98 8.52 -7.97 4.47
CA GLN A 98 8.37 -8.57 5.79
C GLN A 98 7.38 -9.75 5.74
N ALA A 99 6.19 -9.56 5.17
CA ALA A 99 5.17 -10.62 5.03
C ALA A 99 5.72 -11.87 4.34
N PHE A 100 6.43 -11.67 3.22
CA PHE A 100 7.05 -12.74 2.46
C PHE A 100 8.08 -13.54 3.27
N PHE A 101 8.95 -12.85 4.02
CA PHE A 101 10.01 -13.51 4.79
C PHE A 101 9.49 -14.22 6.06
N VAL A 102 8.57 -13.61 6.81
CA VAL A 102 8.14 -14.17 8.11
C VAL A 102 7.03 -15.21 7.95
N GLY A 103 6.16 -15.06 6.95
CA GLY A 103 4.98 -15.88 6.74
C GLY A 103 3.85 -15.60 7.76
N PRO A 104 2.67 -16.22 7.58
CA PRO A 104 1.43 -15.82 8.24
C PRO A 104 1.50 -15.92 9.76
N ASN A 105 2.14 -16.95 10.31
CA ASN A 105 2.18 -17.19 11.76
C ASN A 105 3.01 -16.18 12.55
N ARG A 106 3.88 -15.42 11.90
CA ARG A 106 4.79 -14.45 12.54
C ARG A 106 4.63 -13.03 12.01
N TYR A 107 3.66 -12.81 11.13
CA TYR A 107 3.44 -11.50 10.54
C TYR A 107 2.71 -10.57 11.52
N CYS A 108 3.49 -9.74 12.22
CA CYS A 108 3.01 -8.80 13.24
C CYS A 108 3.74 -7.46 13.13
N CYS A 109 3.16 -6.44 13.76
CA CYS A 109 3.80 -5.13 13.84
C CYS A 109 5.13 -5.21 14.61
N PRO A 110 6.28 -4.79 14.04
CA PRO A 110 7.56 -4.81 14.75
C PRO A 110 7.60 -3.95 16.02
N ASN A 111 6.73 -2.93 16.12
CA ASN A 111 6.67 -2.03 17.28
C ASN A 111 5.81 -2.59 18.42
N CYS A 112 4.52 -2.84 18.18
CA CYS A 112 3.58 -3.25 19.24
C CYS A 112 3.31 -4.76 19.31
N ARG A 113 3.87 -5.55 18.38
CA ARG A 113 3.67 -7.01 18.25
C ARG A 113 2.23 -7.47 18.07
N ASN A 114 1.28 -6.57 17.79
CA ASN A 114 -0.07 -6.95 17.39
C ASN A 114 0.01 -7.74 16.06
N HIS A 115 -0.58 -8.94 16.07
CA HIS A 115 -0.64 -9.84 14.92
C HIS A 115 -1.96 -9.69 14.17
N THR A 116 -3.08 -9.76 14.90
CA THR A 116 -4.43 -9.83 14.34
C THR A 116 -4.81 -8.59 13.52
N ASP A 117 -4.82 -7.41 14.13
CA ASP A 117 -5.26 -6.19 13.47
C ASP A 117 -4.25 -5.75 12.41
N PHE A 118 -2.95 -5.90 12.73
CA PHE A 118 -1.88 -5.58 11.79
C PHE A 118 -1.95 -6.44 10.53
N SER A 119 -2.00 -7.77 10.66
CA SER A 119 -2.00 -8.68 9.51
C SER A 119 -3.25 -8.50 8.65
N LEU A 120 -4.40 -8.31 9.29
CA LEU A 120 -5.67 -8.08 8.58
C LEU A 120 -5.63 -6.78 7.77
N GLU A 121 -5.25 -5.67 8.39
CA GLU A 121 -5.18 -4.37 7.73
C GLU A 121 -4.15 -4.36 6.60
N MET A 122 -2.95 -4.89 6.83
CA MET A 122 -1.91 -4.95 5.79
C MET A 122 -2.40 -5.74 4.56
N GLN A 123 -3.09 -6.87 4.76
CA GLN A 123 -3.69 -7.64 3.67
C GLN A 123 -4.79 -6.87 2.94
N GLN A 124 -5.66 -6.17 3.67
CA GLN A 124 -6.67 -5.30 3.07
C GLN A 124 -6.04 -4.18 2.24
N MET A 125 -4.85 -3.68 2.63
CA MET A 125 -4.05 -2.71 1.89
C MET A 125 -3.18 -3.35 0.79
N GLY A 126 -3.47 -4.59 0.42
CA GLY A 126 -2.85 -5.29 -0.69
C GLY A 126 -1.46 -5.86 -0.38
N VAL A 127 -1.11 -6.09 0.89
CA VAL A 127 0.08 -6.87 1.26
C VAL A 127 -0.25 -8.37 1.18
N PHE A 128 0.37 -9.06 0.25
CA PHE A 128 0.22 -10.50 0.10
C PHE A 128 1.04 -11.27 1.15
N VAL A 129 0.39 -12.15 1.93
CA VAL A 129 1.06 -12.99 2.92
C VAL A 129 1.01 -14.45 2.42
N PRO A 130 2.12 -15.02 1.93
CA PRO A 130 2.10 -16.37 1.37
C PRO A 130 1.86 -17.43 2.44
N SER A 131 0.91 -18.34 2.22
CA SER A 131 0.83 -19.60 2.97
C SER A 131 2.05 -20.45 2.61
N ARG A 132 2.80 -20.89 3.62
CA ARG A 132 3.91 -21.84 3.42
C ARG A 132 3.39 -23.26 3.20
#